data_AF-B8MT96-F1
#
_entry.id   AF-B8MT96-F1
#
_cell.length_a   1.000
_cell.length_b   1.000
_cell.length_c   1.000
_cell.angle_alpha   90.00
_cell.angle_beta   90.00
_cell.angle_gamma   90.00
#
_symmetry.space_group_name_H-M   'P 1'
#
loop_
_entity.id
_entity.type
_entity.pdbx_description
1 polymer ?
#
loop_
_entity_poly.entity_id
_entity_poly.type
_entity_poly.pdbx_seq_one_letter_code
_entity_poly.pdbx_strand_id
1 'polypeptide(L)'
;MAASFTLKQVPLGLLRRQTPVNSITKRFASTLSQTPGGYPLYPSVSQLLLQKGIPESEVSKIPATGPKGRLLKGDVLAYLGEITAGYPAEQAARIEKMGHLDLSNIKIAPPPAPPAPAAAEEQVPELPSDISIAVSISLESVLSTQKRIKDAIGVTVPLSTFIARATEVANGELPRSAASKPSPSELFDELLGAAPIKYTRGNYVPEINTVPLEEFETIDEDVTSQQEEVDIIDILAGNVSPRRSSSSSSYAAATTPAPSALNVFSLTVPAGEEKRAKTFLDRLNTVLTVDPSRLVL
;
A
#
# COMPACT_ATOMS: atom_id res chain seq x y z
N MET A 1 -71.88 -21.90 -23.21
CA MET A 1 -72.97 -21.00 -22.81
C MET A 1 -72.54 -20.35 -21.49
N ALA A 2 -71.86 -19.20 -21.47
CA ALA A 2 -72.34 -17.83 -21.71
C ALA A 2 -73.36 -17.34 -20.65
N ALA A 3 -72.89 -16.54 -19.69
CA ALA A 3 -73.58 -15.44 -18.97
C ALA A 3 -72.68 -15.01 -17.77
N SER A 4 -71.90 -13.93 -17.84
CA SER A 4 -72.27 -12.52 -17.61
C SER A 4 -72.65 -12.18 -16.16
N PHE A 5 -71.69 -11.66 -15.39
CA PHE A 5 -71.95 -10.78 -14.24
C PHE A 5 -71.12 -9.50 -14.35
N THR A 6 -71.80 -8.40 -14.09
CA THR A 6 -71.46 -7.00 -14.35
C THR A 6 -70.64 -6.41 -13.21
N LEU A 7 -69.47 -5.84 -13.51
CA LEU A 7 -68.74 -5.00 -12.56
C LEU A 7 -69.22 -3.56 -12.65
N LYS A 8 -69.67 -3.11 -11.48
CA LYS A 8 -70.19 -1.78 -11.18
C LYS A 8 -69.14 -0.69 -11.43
N GLN A 9 -69.68 0.44 -11.85
CA GLN A 9 -69.06 1.72 -12.11
C GLN A 9 -68.12 2.19 -10.98
N VAL A 10 -66.94 2.68 -11.35
CA VAL A 10 -66.07 3.52 -10.51
C VAL A 10 -66.20 4.97 -11.00
N PRO A 11 -66.38 5.95 -10.10
CA PRO A 11 -66.70 7.32 -10.50
C PRO A 11 -65.53 8.07 -11.15
N LEU A 12 -65.90 8.83 -12.19
CA LEU A 12 -65.13 9.89 -12.83
C LEU A 12 -64.72 10.97 -11.82
N GLY A 13 -63.42 11.09 -11.56
CA GLY A 13 -62.88 12.21 -10.79
C GLY A 13 -61.37 12.08 -10.64
N LEU A 14 -60.62 12.96 -11.33
CA LEU A 14 -59.15 13.09 -11.41
C LEU A 14 -58.51 12.55 -12.70
N LEU A 15 -59.00 13.04 -13.85
CA LEU A 15 -58.20 13.14 -15.07
C LEU A 15 -57.08 14.16 -14.84
N ARG A 16 -55.94 13.69 -14.34
CA ARG A 16 -54.66 14.41 -14.43
C ARG A 16 -54.32 14.48 -15.92
N ARG A 17 -54.60 15.64 -16.54
CA ARG A 17 -54.14 16.00 -17.89
C ARG A 17 -52.62 15.84 -17.94
N GLN A 18 -52.14 14.68 -18.38
CA GLN A 18 -50.79 14.54 -18.90
C GLN A 18 -50.81 15.23 -20.26
N THR A 19 -50.14 16.38 -20.34
CA THR A 19 -49.83 17.03 -21.61
C THR A 19 -49.08 16.00 -22.48
N PRO A 20 -49.51 15.74 -23.73
CA PRO A 20 -48.73 14.90 -24.61
C PRO A 20 -47.37 15.58 -24.79
N VAL A 21 -46.32 14.90 -24.35
CA VAL A 21 -44.95 15.25 -24.73
C VAL A 21 -44.92 15.04 -26.23
N ASN A 22 -45.09 16.13 -26.97
CA ASN A 22 -44.81 16.16 -28.40
C ASN A 22 -43.40 15.59 -28.56
N SER A 23 -43.31 14.35 -29.03
CA SER A 23 -42.09 13.75 -29.53
C SER A 23 -41.73 14.44 -30.84
N ILE A 24 -41.35 15.71 -30.71
CA ILE A 24 -40.60 16.42 -31.71
C ILE A 24 -39.21 15.78 -31.69
N THR A 25 -39.09 14.64 -32.37
CA THR A 25 -37.87 14.31 -33.07
C THR A 25 -37.74 15.30 -34.23
N LYS A 26 -37.51 16.58 -33.90
CA LYS A 26 -36.67 17.42 -34.74
C LYS A 26 -35.32 16.71 -34.71
N ARG A 27 -35.13 15.79 -35.65
CA ARG A 27 -33.78 15.49 -36.13
C ARG A 27 -33.21 16.88 -36.41
N PHE A 28 -32.26 17.32 -35.58
CA PHE A 28 -31.36 18.36 -36.00
C PHE A 28 -30.71 17.76 -37.24
N ALA A 29 -31.27 18.08 -38.41
CA ALA A 29 -30.55 17.99 -39.64
C ALA A 29 -29.40 18.97 -39.43
N SER A 30 -28.28 18.46 -38.93
CA SER A 30 -27.02 19.12 -39.07
C SER A 30 -26.89 19.34 -40.57
N THR A 31 -27.04 20.58 -41.00
CA THR A 31 -26.41 21.05 -42.22
C THR A 31 -24.92 20.83 -42.00
N LEU A 32 -24.50 19.59 -42.24
CA LEU A 32 -23.10 19.19 -42.24
C LEU A 32 -22.53 19.88 -43.46
N SER A 33 -21.99 21.07 -43.27
CA SER A 33 -21.18 21.76 -44.26
C SER A 33 -20.03 20.81 -44.59
N GLN A 34 -20.12 20.19 -45.76
CA GLN A 34 -19.17 19.16 -46.18
C GLN A 34 -17.89 19.86 -46.63
N THR A 35 -16.74 19.37 -46.16
CA THR A 35 -15.45 19.78 -46.69
C THR A 35 -15.28 19.25 -48.12
N PRO A 36 -14.32 19.76 -48.92
CA PRO A 36 -14.02 19.19 -50.24
C PRO A 36 -13.72 17.68 -50.22
N GLY A 37 -13.38 17.10 -49.06
CA GLY A 37 -13.17 15.66 -48.85
C GLY A 37 -14.43 14.84 -48.50
N GLY A 38 -15.63 15.44 -48.52
CA GLY A 38 -16.90 14.73 -48.27
C GLY A 38 -17.12 14.29 -46.81
N TYR A 39 -16.30 14.77 -45.88
CA TYR A 39 -16.41 14.44 -44.46
C TYR A 39 -17.11 15.53 -43.66
N PRO A 40 -17.83 15.16 -42.58
CA PRO A 40 -18.39 16.13 -41.65
C PRO A 40 -17.28 16.91 -40.94
N LEU A 41 -17.47 18.22 -40.75
CA LEU A 41 -16.60 19.08 -39.96
C LEU A 41 -16.55 18.62 -38.50
N TYR A 42 -15.37 18.72 -37.88
CA TYR A 42 -15.25 18.48 -36.44
C TYR A 42 -15.92 19.61 -35.64
N PRO A 43 -16.50 19.31 -34.45
CA PRO A 43 -17.10 20.33 -33.59
C PRO A 43 -16.14 21.47 -33.21
N SER A 44 -14.86 21.14 -33.01
CA SER A 44 -13.82 22.12 -32.69
C SER A 44 -13.50 23.04 -33.88
N VAL A 45 -13.60 22.53 -35.10
CA VAL A 45 -13.38 23.28 -36.34
C VAL A 45 -14.60 24.15 -36.63
N SER A 46 -15.82 23.61 -36.52
CA SER A 46 -17.04 24.40 -36.73
C SER A 46 -17.16 25.54 -35.73
N GLN A 47 -16.85 25.28 -34.45
CA GLN A 47 -16.81 26.34 -33.42
C GLN A 47 -15.76 27.41 -33.74
N LEU A 48 -14.56 27.02 -34.21
CA LEU A 48 -13.50 27.96 -34.57
C LEU A 48 -13.90 28.82 -35.77
N LEU A 49 -14.46 28.22 -36.82
CA LEU A 49 -14.97 28.94 -38.00
C LEU A 49 -16.02 29.98 -37.60
N LEU A 50 -16.96 29.59 -36.73
CA LEU A 50 -17.98 30.51 -36.18
C LEU A 50 -17.35 31.64 -35.36
N GLN A 51 -16.40 31.32 -34.48
CA GLN A 51 -15.73 32.30 -33.62
C GLN A 51 -14.91 33.32 -34.42
N LYS A 52 -14.29 32.87 -35.51
CA LYS A 52 -13.46 33.71 -36.38
C LYS A 52 -14.24 34.35 -37.53
N GLY A 53 -15.54 34.08 -37.62
CA GLY A 53 -16.44 34.68 -38.60
C GLY A 53 -16.19 34.23 -40.04
N ILE A 54 -15.58 33.05 -40.26
CA ILE A 54 -15.30 32.53 -41.60
C ILE A 54 -16.58 31.89 -42.15
N PRO A 55 -17.12 32.38 -43.28
CA PRO A 55 -18.30 31.79 -43.90
C PRO A 55 -17.98 30.41 -44.49
N GLU A 56 -18.97 29.53 -44.53
CA GLU A 56 -18.82 28.15 -45.03
C GLU A 56 -18.29 28.08 -46.48
N SER A 57 -18.49 29.12 -47.27
CA SER A 57 -17.98 29.24 -48.64
C SER A 57 -16.46 29.38 -48.73
N GLU A 58 -15.80 29.86 -47.67
CA GLU A 58 -14.34 29.97 -47.62
C GLU A 58 -13.67 28.68 -47.14
N VAL A 59 -14.42 27.77 -46.51
CA VAL A 59 -13.92 26.47 -46.03
C VAL A 59 -13.38 25.62 -47.18
N SER A 60 -13.97 25.74 -48.38
CA SER A 60 -13.49 25.05 -49.58
C SER A 60 -12.16 25.58 -50.13
N LYS A 61 -11.72 26.78 -49.70
CA LYS A 61 -10.45 27.39 -50.13
C LYS A 61 -9.29 27.06 -49.20
N ILE A 62 -9.57 26.49 -48.02
CA ILE A 62 -8.54 26.15 -47.03
C ILE A 62 -7.90 24.81 -47.43
N PRO A 63 -6.55 24.74 -47.51
CA PRO A 63 -5.87 23.49 -47.81
C PRO A 63 -6.06 22.50 -46.66
N ALA A 64 -6.74 21.39 -46.92
CA ALA A 64 -7.00 20.35 -45.94
C ALA A 64 -5.82 19.36 -45.87
N THR A 65 -5.16 19.31 -44.72
CA THR A 65 -3.94 18.49 -44.51
C THR A 65 -4.22 17.23 -43.70
N GLY A 66 -5.44 17.08 -43.18
CA GLY A 66 -5.83 15.90 -42.42
C GLY A 66 -6.02 14.64 -43.26
N PRO A 67 -6.07 13.47 -42.61
CA PRO A 67 -6.21 12.19 -43.28
C PRO A 67 -7.48 12.16 -44.14
N LYS A 68 -7.32 11.71 -45.40
CA LYS A 68 -8.37 11.68 -46.43
C LYS A 68 -8.91 13.08 -46.80
N GLY A 69 -8.05 14.11 -46.80
CA GLY A 69 -8.44 15.47 -47.20
C GLY A 69 -9.37 16.14 -46.18
N ARG A 70 -9.22 15.79 -44.90
CA ARG A 70 -10.03 16.34 -43.82
C ARG A 70 -9.45 17.66 -43.33
N LEU A 71 -10.32 18.65 -43.14
CA LEU A 71 -9.92 19.94 -42.62
C LEU A 71 -9.69 19.86 -41.10
N LEU A 72 -8.49 20.20 -40.66
CA LEU A 72 -8.07 20.17 -39.26
C LEU A 72 -8.07 21.59 -38.64
N LYS A 73 -8.03 21.64 -37.31
CA LYS A 73 -7.90 22.91 -36.57
C LYS A 73 -6.64 23.68 -37.00
N GLY A 74 -5.53 22.95 -37.22
CA GLY A 74 -4.27 23.54 -37.68
C GLY A 74 -4.38 24.21 -39.05
N ASP A 75 -5.16 23.63 -39.98
CA ASP A 75 -5.36 24.19 -41.32
C ASP A 75 -6.09 25.54 -41.27
N VAL A 76 -7.11 25.66 -40.40
CA VAL A 76 -7.84 26.93 -40.22
C VAL A 76 -6.97 27.98 -39.54
N LEU A 77 -6.18 27.59 -38.55
CA LEU A 77 -5.26 28.51 -37.86
C LEU A 77 -4.12 28.98 -38.78
N ALA A 78 -3.64 28.11 -39.66
CA ALA A 78 -2.67 28.45 -40.70
C ALA A 78 -3.27 29.41 -41.73
N TYR A 79 -4.54 29.21 -42.12
CA TYR A 79 -5.27 30.15 -42.99
C TYR A 79 -5.44 31.54 -42.37
N LEU A 80 -5.65 31.61 -41.05
CA LEU A 80 -5.74 32.85 -40.29
C LEU A 80 -4.39 33.53 -40.03
N GLY A 81 -3.27 32.86 -40.33
CA GLY A 81 -1.92 33.37 -40.08
C GLY A 81 -1.49 33.32 -38.60
N GLU A 82 -2.24 32.64 -37.73
CA GLU A 82 -1.84 32.42 -36.33
C GLU A 82 -0.71 31.40 -36.19
N ILE A 83 -0.52 30.57 -37.22
CA ILE A 83 0.53 29.57 -37.33
C ILE A 83 1.17 29.68 -38.73
N THR A 84 2.43 29.26 -38.88
CA THR A 84 3.10 29.23 -40.18
C THR A 84 2.37 28.31 -41.17
N ALA A 85 2.19 28.78 -42.41
CA ALA A 85 1.36 28.11 -43.42
C ALA A 85 1.78 26.67 -43.74
N GLY A 86 3.07 26.34 -43.62
CA GLY A 86 3.61 25.00 -43.89
C GLY A 86 3.56 24.03 -42.70
N TYR A 87 3.30 24.51 -41.48
CA TYR A 87 3.39 23.68 -40.28
C TYR A 87 2.42 22.49 -40.25
N PRO A 88 1.14 22.60 -40.68
CA PRO A 88 0.25 21.45 -40.71
C PRO A 88 0.77 20.33 -41.63
N ALA A 89 1.38 20.67 -42.77
CA ALA A 89 1.91 19.73 -43.74
C ALA A 89 3.18 19.02 -43.22
N GLU A 90 4.08 19.77 -42.60
CA GLU A 90 5.28 19.20 -41.97
C GLU A 90 4.93 18.25 -40.82
N GLN A 91 3.94 18.63 -40.00
CA GLN A 91 3.49 17.79 -38.89
C GLN A 91 2.79 16.53 -39.38
N ALA A 92 1.96 16.60 -40.42
CA ALA A 92 1.37 15.42 -41.02
C ALA A 92 2.45 14.44 -41.52
N ALA A 93 3.45 14.93 -42.25
CA ALA A 93 4.57 14.11 -42.72
C ALA A 93 5.38 13.49 -41.57
N ARG A 94 5.59 14.24 -40.49
CA ARG A 94 6.29 13.73 -39.28
C ARG A 94 5.48 12.65 -38.58
N ILE A 95 4.16 12.83 -38.45
CA ILE A 95 3.26 11.84 -37.84
C ILE A 95 3.21 10.58 -38.68
N GLU A 96 3.14 10.69 -40.01
CA GLU A 96 3.22 9.52 -40.91
C GLU A 96 4.54 8.78 -40.73
N LYS A 97 5.66 9.51 -40.69
CA LYS A 97 6.98 8.92 -40.45
C LYS A 97 7.10 8.22 -39.10
N MET A 98 6.57 8.80 -38.02
CA MET A 98 6.64 8.22 -36.66
C MET A 98 5.53 7.18 -36.39
N GLY A 99 4.45 7.20 -37.16
CA GLY A 99 3.32 6.27 -37.05
C GLY A 99 3.64 4.89 -37.64
N HIS A 100 4.57 4.84 -38.59
CA HIS A 100 5.19 3.59 -38.99
C HIS A 100 6.25 3.21 -37.95
N LEU A 101 6.03 2.10 -37.24
CA LEU A 101 7.08 1.49 -36.43
C LEU A 101 8.14 0.94 -37.39
N ASP A 102 9.27 1.64 -37.50
CA ASP A 102 10.40 1.23 -38.33
C ASP A 102 11.06 -0.02 -37.72
N LEU A 103 10.53 -1.20 -38.09
CA LEU A 103 11.06 -2.50 -37.65
C LEU A 103 12.33 -2.92 -38.41
N SER A 104 12.82 -2.10 -39.34
CA SER A 104 13.93 -2.42 -40.25
C SER A 104 15.29 -2.53 -39.56
N ASN A 105 15.47 -1.92 -38.39
CA ASN A 105 16.72 -1.96 -37.60
C ASN A 105 16.59 -2.72 -36.28
N ILE A 106 15.61 -3.63 -36.16
CA ILE A 106 15.49 -4.46 -34.96
C ILE A 106 16.48 -5.62 -35.06
N LYS A 107 17.57 -5.52 -34.32
CA LYS A 107 18.38 -6.70 -33.96
C LYS A 107 17.54 -7.53 -33.00
N ILE A 108 16.97 -8.62 -33.51
CA ILE A 108 16.23 -9.58 -32.70
C ILE A 108 17.20 -10.06 -31.62
N ALA A 109 16.90 -9.71 -30.36
CA ALA A 109 17.61 -10.29 -29.23
C ALA A 109 17.45 -11.81 -29.33
N PRO A 110 18.53 -12.59 -29.15
CA PRO A 110 18.42 -14.04 -29.20
C PRO A 110 17.31 -14.48 -28.24
N PRO A 111 16.42 -15.39 -28.67
CA PRO A 111 15.35 -15.88 -27.81
C PRO A 111 15.97 -16.37 -26.51
N PRO A 112 15.34 -16.11 -25.34
CA PRO A 112 15.83 -16.67 -24.09
C PRO A 112 15.93 -18.18 -24.31
N ALA A 113 17.15 -18.70 -24.11
CA ALA A 113 17.44 -20.10 -24.35
C ALA A 113 16.38 -20.95 -23.63
N PRO A 114 15.80 -21.98 -24.29
CA PRO A 114 15.02 -22.96 -23.56
C PRO A 114 15.90 -23.50 -22.42
N PRO A 115 15.36 -23.75 -21.22
CA PRO A 115 16.15 -24.21 -20.08
C PRO A 115 16.84 -25.51 -20.46
N ALA A 116 18.11 -25.41 -20.84
CA ALA A 116 18.98 -26.55 -20.96
C ALA A 116 19.17 -27.09 -19.53
N PRO A 117 19.08 -28.41 -19.31
CA PRO A 117 19.35 -29.00 -18.01
C PRO A 117 20.75 -28.56 -17.57
N ALA A 118 20.78 -27.88 -16.43
CA ALA A 118 21.96 -27.31 -15.81
C ALA A 118 23.09 -28.35 -15.74
N ALA A 119 24.16 -28.10 -16.51
CA ALA A 119 25.48 -28.52 -16.08
C ALA A 119 25.86 -27.59 -14.92
N ALA A 120 26.23 -28.22 -13.81
CA ALA A 120 26.53 -27.61 -12.53
C ALA A 120 27.56 -26.48 -12.61
N GLU A 121 27.11 -25.25 -12.40
CA GLU A 121 27.75 -24.32 -11.48
C GLU A 121 26.65 -23.85 -10.51
N GLU A 122 26.73 -24.36 -9.29
CA GLU A 122 25.83 -24.06 -8.18
C GLU A 122 25.93 -22.58 -7.80
N GLN A 123 25.07 -21.75 -8.38
CA GLN A 123 24.43 -20.68 -7.61
C GLN A 123 23.11 -21.25 -7.09
N VAL A 124 23.22 -21.88 -5.91
CA VAL A 124 22.09 -22.05 -5.01
C VAL A 124 21.36 -20.70 -4.97
N PRO A 125 20.05 -20.63 -5.27
CA PRO A 125 19.29 -19.43 -4.96
C PRO A 125 19.44 -19.24 -3.45
N GLU A 126 20.30 -18.30 -3.06
CA GLU A 126 20.55 -17.96 -1.67
C GLU A 126 19.18 -17.55 -1.13
N LEU A 127 18.57 -18.43 -0.33
CA LEU A 127 17.38 -18.12 0.42
C LEU A 127 17.63 -16.76 1.07
N PRO A 128 16.67 -15.81 1.01
CA PRO A 128 16.86 -14.56 1.72
C PRO A 128 17.25 -14.93 3.15
N SER A 129 18.47 -14.57 3.56
CA SER A 129 18.93 -14.83 4.90
C SER A 129 18.17 -13.87 5.79
N ASP A 130 16.99 -14.32 6.21
CA ASP A 130 16.14 -13.60 7.13
C ASP A 130 16.85 -13.59 8.49
N ILE A 131 17.11 -12.39 8.99
CA ILE A 131 17.77 -12.17 10.27
C ILE A 131 16.69 -11.87 11.29
N SER A 132 16.67 -12.63 12.39
CA SER A 132 15.82 -12.37 13.54
C SER A 132 16.55 -11.50 14.55
N ILE A 133 15.94 -10.37 14.92
CA ILE A 133 16.45 -9.47 15.97
C ILE A 133 15.43 -9.44 17.10
N ALA A 134 15.88 -9.68 18.32
CA ALA A 134 15.03 -9.73 19.52
C ALA A 134 15.50 -8.71 20.57
N VAL A 135 14.54 -8.00 21.19
CA VAL A 135 14.78 -7.03 22.27
C VAL A 135 13.75 -7.26 23.38
N SER A 136 14.20 -7.32 24.63
CA SER A 136 13.32 -7.38 25.80
C SER A 136 12.82 -5.98 26.17
N ILE A 137 11.50 -5.84 26.36
CA ILE A 137 10.86 -4.55 26.67
C ILE A 137 9.94 -4.74 27.89
N SER A 138 10.08 -3.86 28.88
CA SER A 138 9.20 -3.84 30.05
C SER A 138 7.88 -3.12 29.74
N LEU A 139 6.76 -3.70 30.16
CA LEU A 139 5.40 -3.15 29.92
C LEU A 139 4.77 -2.51 31.17
N GLU A 140 5.56 -2.25 32.21
CA GLU A 140 5.08 -1.74 33.50
C GLU A 140 4.43 -0.36 33.38
N SER A 141 5.05 0.54 32.62
CA SER A 141 4.55 1.88 32.30
C SER A 141 3.18 1.82 31.62
N VAL A 142 3.01 0.91 30.66
CA VAL A 142 1.76 0.68 29.92
C VAL A 142 0.67 0.18 30.86
N LEU A 143 0.98 -0.78 31.73
CA LEU A 143 0.03 -1.28 32.73
C LEU A 143 -0.37 -0.19 33.75
N SER A 144 0.57 0.68 34.14
CA SER A 144 0.27 1.80 35.03
C SER A 144 -0.68 2.81 34.39
N THR A 145 -0.50 3.12 33.11
CA THR A 145 -1.37 4.04 32.37
C THR A 145 -2.73 3.43 32.08
N GLN A 146 -2.79 2.13 31.78
CA GLN A 146 -4.04 1.40 31.64
C GLN A 146 -4.89 1.49 32.92
N LYS A 147 -4.28 1.31 34.10
CA LYS A 147 -4.95 1.50 35.39
C LYS A 147 -5.45 2.93 35.56
N ARG A 148 -4.60 3.93 35.31
CA ARG A 148 -4.98 5.36 35.40
C ARG A 148 -6.16 5.73 34.50
N ILE A 149 -6.18 5.24 33.25
CA ILE A 149 -7.27 5.51 32.29
C ILE A 149 -8.55 4.81 32.75
N LYS A 150 -8.44 3.57 33.24
CA LYS A 150 -9.58 2.84 33.82
C LYS A 150 -10.16 3.58 35.02
N ASP A 151 -9.32 4.13 35.89
CA ASP A 151 -9.77 4.85 37.08
C ASP A 151 -10.37 6.22 36.75
N ALA A 152 -9.84 6.92 35.72
CA ALA A 152 -10.30 8.25 35.34
C ALA A 152 -11.54 8.26 34.45
N ILE A 153 -11.62 7.36 33.46
CA ILE A 153 -12.63 7.36 32.40
C ILE A 153 -13.55 6.13 32.49
N GLY A 154 -13.17 5.11 33.27
CA GLY A 154 -13.93 3.86 33.38
C GLY A 154 -13.76 2.91 32.18
N VAL A 155 -12.98 3.31 31.17
CA VAL A 155 -12.75 2.55 29.94
C VAL A 155 -11.40 1.84 30.00
N THR A 156 -11.38 0.54 29.73
CA THR A 156 -10.15 -0.26 29.67
C THR A 156 -9.63 -0.33 28.24
N VAL A 157 -8.51 0.32 27.98
CA VAL A 157 -7.80 0.22 26.69
C VAL A 157 -6.96 -1.08 26.69
N PRO A 158 -7.10 -1.97 25.67
CA PRO A 158 -6.36 -3.24 25.64
C PRO A 158 -4.90 -3.02 25.26
N LEU A 159 -3.99 -3.84 25.79
CA LEU A 159 -2.54 -3.75 25.53
C LEU A 159 -2.19 -3.81 24.04
N SER A 160 -2.94 -4.59 23.26
CA SER A 160 -2.78 -4.68 21.80
C SER A 160 -2.88 -3.33 21.10
N THR A 161 -3.72 -2.41 21.59
CA THR A 161 -3.86 -1.08 20.99
C THR A 161 -2.67 -0.18 21.29
N PHE A 162 -2.08 -0.25 22.49
CA PHE A 162 -0.83 0.45 22.79
C PHE A 162 0.30 -0.04 21.90
N ILE A 163 0.40 -1.35 21.70
CA ILE A 163 1.42 -1.93 20.84
C ILE A 163 1.19 -1.52 19.39
N ALA A 164 -0.03 -1.62 18.87
CA ALA A 164 -0.36 -1.20 17.50
C ALA A 164 -0.08 0.29 17.25
N ARG A 165 -0.37 1.16 18.22
CA ARG A 165 -0.04 2.60 18.12
C ARG A 165 1.46 2.84 18.22
N ALA A 166 2.14 2.13 19.11
CA ALA A 166 3.60 2.22 19.23
C ALA A 166 4.29 1.74 17.94
N THR A 167 3.77 0.71 17.27
CA THR A 167 4.33 0.23 16.00
C THR A 167 4.08 1.22 14.88
N GLU A 168 2.90 1.86 14.81
CA GLU A 168 2.63 2.95 13.85
C GLU A 168 3.63 4.10 14.03
N VAL A 169 3.88 4.53 15.27
CA VAL A 169 4.85 5.60 15.59
C VAL A 169 6.27 5.17 15.25
N ALA A 170 6.69 3.97 15.65
CA ALA A 170 8.03 3.46 15.39
C ALA A 170 8.33 3.31 13.89
N ASN A 171 7.32 2.94 13.09
CA ASN A 171 7.42 2.84 11.63
C ASN A 171 7.52 4.20 10.91
N GLY A 172 7.21 5.32 11.56
CA GLY A 172 7.08 6.63 10.93
C GLY A 172 8.36 7.22 10.32
N GLU A 173 9.50 7.10 11.01
CA GLU A 173 10.74 7.85 10.66
C GLU A 173 11.98 6.96 10.58
N LEU A 174 11.88 5.76 10.02
CA LEU A 174 13.02 4.83 10.02
C LEU A 174 14.13 5.30 9.07
N PRO A 175 15.40 4.99 9.37
CA PRO A 175 16.49 5.30 8.44
C PRO A 175 16.26 4.56 7.11
N ARG A 176 16.61 5.21 6.00
CA ARG A 176 16.50 4.64 4.66
C ARG A 176 17.25 3.30 4.58
N SER A 177 16.64 2.28 3.96
CA SER A 177 17.29 0.98 3.77
C SER A 177 18.40 1.08 2.71
N ALA A 178 19.49 0.34 2.91
CA ALA A 178 20.62 0.32 1.98
C ALA A 178 20.25 -0.24 0.60
N ALA A 179 19.23 -1.09 0.54
CA ALA A 179 18.72 -1.69 -0.70
C ALA A 179 17.77 -0.77 -1.49
N SER A 180 17.23 0.30 -0.88
CA SER A 180 16.21 1.15 -1.51
C SER A 180 16.83 2.27 -2.36
N LYS A 181 16.72 2.13 -3.68
CA LYS A 181 17.11 3.15 -4.66
C LYS A 181 16.19 4.38 -4.61
N PRO A 182 16.71 5.60 -4.84
CA PRO A 182 15.89 6.81 -4.88
C PRO A 182 14.91 6.79 -6.05
N SER A 183 13.69 7.24 -5.76
CA SER A 183 12.66 7.37 -6.80
C SER A 183 13.03 8.49 -7.78
N PRO A 184 12.56 8.45 -9.04
CA PRO A 184 12.84 9.51 -10.00
C PRO A 184 12.35 10.89 -9.54
N SER A 185 11.24 10.94 -8.78
CA SER A 185 10.73 12.17 -8.17
C SER A 185 11.65 12.68 -7.06
N GLU A 186 12.16 11.81 -6.18
CA GLU A 186 13.15 12.20 -5.16
C GLU A 186 14.38 12.83 -5.80
N LEU A 187 14.90 12.22 -6.87
CA LEU A 187 16.05 12.75 -7.60
C LEU A 187 15.73 14.06 -8.30
N PHE A 188 14.53 14.20 -8.85
CA PHE A 188 14.10 15.44 -9.49
C PHE A 188 13.94 16.57 -8.48
N ASP A 189 13.32 16.29 -7.34
CA ASP A 189 13.16 17.27 -6.26
C ASP A 189 14.52 17.68 -5.70
N GLU A 190 15.46 16.74 -5.56
CA GLU A 190 16.86 17.02 -5.20
C GLU A 190 17.53 17.92 -6.25
N LEU A 191 17.28 17.69 -7.54
CA LEU A 191 17.78 18.53 -8.64
C LEU A 191 17.14 19.94 -8.65
N LEU A 192 15.91 20.07 -8.15
CA LEU A 192 15.25 21.35 -7.88
C LEU A 192 15.71 22.02 -6.57
N GLY A 193 16.56 21.36 -5.78
CA GLY A 193 17.13 21.89 -4.53
C GLY A 193 16.43 21.47 -3.25
N ALA A 194 15.55 20.46 -3.28
CA ALA A 194 14.99 19.86 -2.08
C ALA A 194 16.05 19.07 -1.30
N ALA A 195 15.91 19.01 0.03
CA ALA A 195 16.81 18.23 0.86
C ALA A 195 16.61 16.71 0.63
N PRO A 196 17.68 15.89 0.63
CA PRO A 196 17.58 14.46 0.40
C PRO A 196 16.80 13.78 1.52
N ILE A 197 15.87 12.90 1.15
CA ILE A 197 15.04 12.15 2.10
C ILE A 197 15.89 11.09 2.80
N LYS A 198 16.20 11.33 4.08
CA LYS A 198 17.01 10.42 4.93
C LYS A 198 16.18 9.37 5.66
N TYR A 199 14.90 9.67 5.90
CA TYR A 199 13.99 8.83 6.67
C TYR A 199 12.83 8.38 5.81
N THR A 200 12.45 7.12 5.95
CA THR A 200 11.37 6.50 5.18
C THR A 200 10.49 5.70 6.11
N ARG A 201 9.20 5.64 5.78
CA ARG A 201 8.24 4.83 6.54
C ARG A 201 8.51 3.34 6.35
N GLY A 202 8.50 2.59 7.45
CA GLY A 202 8.58 1.13 7.48
C GLY A 202 7.22 0.48 7.60
N ASN A 203 7.19 -0.83 7.45
CA ASN A 203 6.02 -1.65 7.74
C ASN A 203 6.43 -2.89 8.55
N TYR A 204 7.16 -2.66 9.64
CA TYR A 204 7.57 -3.74 10.54
C TYR A 204 6.45 -4.04 11.53
N VAL A 205 6.21 -5.33 11.75
CA VAL A 205 5.24 -5.85 12.72
C VAL A 205 6.00 -6.72 13.71
N PRO A 206 6.06 -6.36 15.00
CA PRO A 206 6.78 -7.13 15.98
C PRO A 206 6.01 -8.40 16.35
N GLU A 207 6.75 -9.48 16.53
CA GLU A 207 6.29 -10.70 17.17
C GLU A 207 6.58 -10.61 18.66
N ILE A 208 5.62 -10.97 19.50
CA ILE A 208 5.73 -10.85 20.96
C ILE A 208 5.81 -12.25 21.54
N ASN A 209 6.95 -12.56 22.13
CA ASN A 209 7.18 -13.80 22.86
C ASN A 209 7.30 -13.47 24.35
N THR A 210 6.42 -14.03 25.16
CA THR A 210 6.51 -13.89 26.63
C THR A 210 7.37 -15.03 27.14
N VAL A 211 8.57 -14.73 27.64
CA VAL A 211 9.38 -15.74 28.33
C VAL A 211 9.09 -15.63 29.83
N PRO A 212 8.52 -16.66 30.47
CA PRO A 212 8.35 -16.65 31.93
C PRO A 212 9.71 -16.51 32.61
N LEU A 213 9.81 -15.61 33.59
CA LEU A 213 11.02 -15.41 34.39
C LEU A 213 11.50 -16.68 35.11
N GLU A 214 10.60 -17.66 35.32
CA GLU A 214 10.91 -18.95 35.95
C GLU A 214 11.94 -19.78 35.16
N GLU A 215 12.09 -19.55 33.84
CA GLU A 215 13.08 -20.24 33.00
C GLU A 215 14.48 -19.62 33.08
N PHE A 216 14.61 -18.40 33.59
CA PHE A 216 15.90 -17.73 33.78
C PHE A 216 16.50 -17.95 35.17
N GLU A 217 15.69 -18.22 36.20
CA GLU A 217 16.20 -18.60 37.53
C GLU A 217 16.86 -19.99 37.52
N THR A 218 16.59 -20.84 36.52
CA THR A 218 17.22 -22.16 36.39
C THR A 218 18.59 -22.16 35.70
N ILE A 219 19.10 -21.01 35.22
CA ILE A 219 20.39 -20.96 34.48
C ILE A 219 21.55 -20.44 35.34
N ASP A 220 21.28 -19.76 36.46
CA ASP A 220 22.32 -19.20 37.33
C ASP A 220 22.45 -19.89 38.72
N GLU A 221 21.75 -21.00 38.97
CA GLU A 221 22.02 -21.91 40.11
C GLU A 221 22.77 -23.20 39.74
N ASP A 222 23.45 -23.24 38.59
CA ASP A 222 24.43 -24.30 38.27
C ASP A 222 25.85 -23.95 38.78
N VAL A 223 25.94 -23.43 40.00
CA VAL A 223 27.16 -23.50 40.80
C VAL A 223 26.87 -24.39 42.01
N THR A 224 27.42 -25.61 41.97
CA THR A 224 27.59 -26.54 43.10
C THR A 224 26.32 -27.12 43.72
N SER A 225 25.58 -27.93 42.95
CA SER A 225 25.00 -29.14 43.53
C SER A 225 25.85 -30.33 43.06
N GLN A 226 26.90 -30.62 43.82
CA GLN A 226 27.47 -31.96 43.80
C GLN A 226 26.32 -32.90 44.13
N GLN A 227 25.83 -33.62 43.13
CA GLN A 227 25.15 -34.88 43.37
C GLN A 227 26.17 -35.72 44.12
N GLU A 228 26.07 -35.75 45.45
CA GLU A 228 26.80 -36.71 46.26
C GLU A 228 26.32 -38.08 45.76
N GLU A 229 27.17 -38.71 44.94
CA GLU A 229 27.05 -40.13 44.65
C GLU A 229 27.04 -40.81 46.02
N VAL A 230 25.87 -41.32 46.42
CA VAL A 230 25.77 -42.07 47.66
C VAL A 230 26.68 -43.28 47.49
N ASP A 231 27.81 -43.26 48.19
CA ASP A 231 28.83 -44.28 48.08
C ASP A 231 28.20 -45.64 48.33
N ILE A 232 28.44 -46.58 47.41
CA ILE A 232 27.85 -47.93 47.42
C ILE A 232 28.17 -48.65 48.75
N ILE A 233 29.27 -48.26 49.40
CA ILE A 233 29.73 -48.79 50.69
C ILE A 233 28.79 -48.38 51.84
N ASP A 234 28.19 -47.19 51.81
CA ASP A 234 27.22 -46.73 52.82
C ASP A 234 25.83 -47.38 52.64
N ILE A 235 25.47 -47.70 51.39
CA ILE A 235 24.25 -48.46 51.07
C ILE A 235 24.38 -49.91 51.56
N LEU A 236 25.53 -50.54 51.37
CA LEU A 236 25.79 -51.91 51.81
C LEU A 236 26.04 -52.02 53.32
N ALA A 237 26.55 -50.96 53.95
CA ALA A 237 26.68 -50.87 55.40
C ALA A 237 25.35 -50.59 56.13
N GLY A 238 24.27 -50.31 55.38
CA GLY A 238 22.90 -50.22 55.90
C GLY A 238 22.56 -48.93 56.64
N ASN A 239 23.30 -47.83 56.41
CA ASN A 239 23.21 -46.64 57.25
C ASN A 239 22.59 -45.40 56.56
N VAL A 240 21.56 -45.60 55.73
CA VAL A 240 20.81 -44.50 55.09
C VAL A 240 19.42 -44.31 55.73
N SER A 241 19.13 -43.11 56.23
CA SER A 241 17.79 -42.71 56.67
C SER A 241 17.11 -41.87 55.58
N PRO A 242 15.91 -42.23 55.09
CA PRO A 242 15.28 -41.50 54.00
C PRO A 242 14.68 -40.19 54.50
N ARG A 243 15.22 -39.06 54.03
CA ARG A 243 14.61 -37.73 54.20
C ARG A 243 13.37 -37.67 53.32
N ARG A 244 12.19 -37.70 53.94
CA ARG A 244 10.88 -37.59 53.27
C ARG A 244 10.80 -36.30 52.46
N SER A 245 10.57 -36.42 51.16
CA SER A 245 10.04 -35.34 50.33
C SER A 245 8.59 -35.06 50.74
N SER A 246 8.38 -33.96 51.44
CA SER A 246 7.02 -33.43 51.69
C SER A 246 6.60 -32.61 50.48
N SER A 247 5.69 -33.16 49.69
CA SER A 247 4.80 -32.40 48.82
C SER A 247 3.86 -31.56 49.69
N SER A 248 3.86 -30.24 49.50
CA SER A 248 2.80 -29.38 50.02
C SER A 248 2.37 -28.38 48.96
N SER A 249 1.30 -28.75 48.27
CA SER A 249 0.30 -27.83 47.75
C SER A 249 -0.18 -26.91 48.88
N SER A 250 -0.14 -25.60 48.66
CA SER A 250 -1.11 -24.70 49.29
C SER A 250 -1.35 -23.48 48.41
N TYR A 251 -2.62 -23.30 48.06
CA TYR A 251 -3.21 -22.06 47.60
C TYR A 251 -2.88 -20.94 48.59
N ALA A 252 -2.22 -19.90 48.13
CA ALA A 252 -2.17 -18.61 48.81
C ALA A 252 -2.42 -17.50 47.79
N ALA A 253 -3.63 -16.96 47.84
CA ALA A 253 -3.98 -15.71 47.18
C ALA A 253 -3.16 -14.58 47.83
N ALA A 254 -2.12 -14.14 47.14
CA ALA A 254 -1.45 -12.88 47.41
C ALA A 254 -1.58 -12.01 46.14
N THR A 255 -2.32 -10.91 46.26
CA THR A 255 -2.37 -9.85 45.26
C THR A 255 -1.06 -9.07 45.33
N THR A 256 0.00 -9.66 44.78
CA THR A 256 1.21 -8.96 44.35
C THR A 256 1.19 -9.00 42.81
N PRO A 257 1.44 -7.87 42.11
CA PRO A 257 1.61 -7.96 40.66
C PRO A 257 2.79 -8.89 40.41
N ALA A 258 2.52 -9.97 39.68
CA ALA A 258 3.47 -11.02 39.36
C ALA A 258 4.83 -10.46 38.89
N PRO A 259 5.95 -11.13 39.20
CA PRO A 259 7.24 -10.76 38.65
C PRO A 259 7.12 -10.73 37.13
N SER A 260 7.50 -9.59 36.55
CA SER A 260 7.25 -9.21 35.18
C SER A 260 7.94 -10.18 34.21
N ALA A 261 7.19 -11.12 33.61
CA ALA A 261 7.68 -11.88 32.45
C ALA A 261 8.33 -10.90 31.46
N LEU A 262 9.59 -11.17 31.09
CA LEU A 262 10.32 -10.33 30.15
C LEU A 262 9.67 -10.53 28.78
N ASN A 263 8.97 -9.51 28.30
CA ASN A 263 8.32 -9.57 26.99
C ASN A 263 9.41 -9.33 25.94
N VAL A 264 9.72 -10.38 25.18
CA VAL A 264 10.71 -10.35 24.11
C VAL A 264 9.99 -10.01 22.81
N PHE A 265 10.37 -8.90 22.19
CA PHE A 265 9.86 -8.45 20.91
C PHE A 265 10.86 -8.87 19.81
N SER A 266 10.44 -9.73 18.90
CA SER A 266 11.24 -10.20 17.77
C SER A 266 10.77 -9.63 16.43
N LEU A 267 11.72 -9.41 15.53
CA LEU A 267 11.47 -9.04 14.12
C LEU A 267 12.28 -9.91 13.19
N THR A 268 11.63 -10.44 12.17
CA THR A 268 12.24 -11.15 11.04
C THR A 268 12.36 -10.19 9.86
N VAL A 269 13.60 -9.96 9.40
CA VAL A 269 13.89 -8.93 8.40
C VAL A 269 14.96 -9.44 7.42
N PRO A 270 14.87 -9.13 6.12
CA PRO A 270 15.87 -9.55 5.14
C PRO A 270 17.27 -8.96 5.43
N ALA A 271 18.31 -9.68 5.02
CA ALA A 271 19.70 -9.24 5.10
C ALA A 271 19.89 -7.85 4.48
N GLY A 272 20.45 -6.91 5.28
CA GLY A 272 20.69 -5.52 4.88
C GLY A 272 19.80 -4.47 5.55
N GLU A 273 18.74 -4.87 6.25
CA GLU A 273 17.84 -3.96 6.98
C GLU A 273 18.02 -4.00 8.51
N GLU A 274 19.06 -4.68 9.00
CA GLU A 274 19.33 -4.85 10.45
C GLU A 274 19.36 -3.53 11.23
N LYS A 275 20.03 -2.50 10.69
CA LYS A 275 20.10 -1.19 11.35
C LYS A 275 18.72 -0.57 11.52
N ARG A 276 17.86 -0.76 10.52
CA ARG A 276 16.49 -0.23 10.49
C ARG A 276 15.63 -0.96 11.52
N ALA A 277 15.75 -2.28 11.57
CA ALA A 277 15.10 -3.13 12.56
C ALA A 277 15.51 -2.80 14.00
N LYS A 278 16.81 -2.59 14.27
CA LYS A 278 17.31 -2.14 15.59
C LYS A 278 16.71 -0.79 15.98
N THR A 279 16.76 0.20 15.10
CA THR A 279 16.16 1.52 15.38
C THR A 279 14.66 1.46 15.60
N PHE A 280 13.97 0.54 14.94
CA PHE A 280 12.54 0.32 15.16
C PHE A 280 12.29 -0.22 16.57
N LEU A 281 13.01 -1.26 16.99
CA LEU A 281 12.85 -1.86 18.32
C LEU A 281 13.25 -0.89 19.44
N ASP A 282 14.32 -0.13 19.24
CA ASP A 282 14.75 0.92 20.18
C ASP A 282 13.65 1.98 20.34
N ARG A 283 13.06 2.43 19.24
CA ARG A 283 11.97 3.41 19.29
C ARG A 283 10.71 2.85 19.93
N LEU A 284 10.34 1.62 19.58
CA LEU A 284 9.20 0.95 20.18
C LEU A 284 9.38 0.86 21.71
N ASN A 285 10.59 0.51 22.16
CA ASN A 285 10.94 0.54 23.58
C ASN A 285 10.78 1.95 24.18
N THR A 286 11.35 2.98 23.56
CA THR A 286 11.21 4.36 24.09
C THR A 286 9.75 4.84 24.16
N VAL A 287 8.94 4.48 23.17
CA VAL A 287 7.54 4.91 23.08
C VAL A 287 6.68 4.22 24.14
N LEU A 288 6.94 2.93 24.41
CA LEU A 288 6.22 2.19 25.45
C LEU A 288 6.67 2.57 26.87
N THR A 289 7.96 2.89 27.06
CA THR A 289 8.53 3.19 28.40
C THR A 289 8.34 4.63 28.84
N VAL A 290 8.57 5.61 27.96
CA VAL A 290 8.59 7.04 28.33
C VAL A 290 7.16 7.61 28.43
N ASP A 291 6.37 7.53 27.35
CA ASP A 291 5.07 8.21 27.27
C ASP A 291 3.95 7.35 26.65
N PRO A 292 3.53 6.24 27.29
CA PRO A 292 2.47 5.39 26.74
C PRO A 292 1.09 6.08 26.72
N SER A 293 0.87 7.13 27.52
CA SER A 293 -0.37 7.91 27.54
C SER A 293 -0.64 8.65 26.22
N ARG A 294 0.42 9.09 25.52
CA ARG A 294 0.31 9.78 24.22
C ARG A 294 -0.23 8.88 23.11
N LEU A 295 -0.20 7.56 23.29
CA LEU A 295 -0.67 6.61 22.29
C LEU A 295 -2.21 6.50 22.26
N VAL A 296 -2.89 6.99 23.30
CA VAL A 296 -4.34 6.83 23.48
C VAL A 296 -5.10 8.14 23.34
N LEU A 297 -4.47 9.27 23.70
CA LEU A 297 -5.03 10.62 23.64
C LEU A 297 -4.82 11.26 22.26
#